data_AF-A0A354C3G8-F1
#
_entry.id   AF-A0A354C3G8-F1
#
_cell.length_a   1.000
_cell.length_b   1.000
_cell.length_c   1.000
_cell.angle_alpha   90.00
_cell.angle_beta   90.00
_cell.angle_gamma   90.00
#
_symmetry.space_group_name_H-M   'P 1'
#
loop_
_entity.id
_entity.type
_entity.pdbx_description
1 polymer ?
#
loop_
_entity_poly.entity_id
_entity_poly.type
_entity_poly.pdbx_seq_one_letter_code
_entity_poly.pdbx_strand_id
1 'polypeptide(L)'
;MISNKWTRFIFLCTILFCTFPADALSDVIVYDIVAFPGEEVMLKAETRGGLFKSRGELVEFIVNRRSIGKNLSGSDGFAVKWFVPLTAGLYKINAICGDDKDSGILLAVGKKTKIVFIDVEGSLLEETFGIRARPGSAKAVQKIQKRFPVVFLQKGLMGVKAIKLWLKKNDFPLAPVLPWNRGDVFGEIAEKGLKIKAVVGKPEVIESAEMHKFQAFSFDSMEDAEEVENWEEVEKKLK
;
A
#
# COMPACT_ATOMS: atom_id res chain seq x y z
N MET A 1 20.62 5.54 59.30
CA MET A 1 20.65 4.19 58.69
C MET A 1 19.53 4.08 57.67
N ILE A 2 19.80 4.48 56.42
CA ILE A 2 18.87 4.28 55.29
C ILE A 2 19.36 3.05 54.54
N SER A 3 18.43 2.12 54.32
CA SER A 3 18.64 0.77 53.82
C SER A 3 19.34 0.72 52.45
N ASN A 4 20.57 0.20 52.43
CA ASN A 4 21.38 -0.10 51.23
C ASN A 4 20.80 -1.21 50.32
N LYS A 5 19.59 -1.71 50.59
CA LYS A 5 18.94 -2.77 49.81
C LYS A 5 18.15 -2.21 48.61
N TRP A 6 17.63 -0.99 48.69
CA TRP A 6 16.82 -0.40 47.62
C TRP A 6 17.64 0.14 46.45
N THR A 7 18.82 0.72 46.74
CA THR A 7 19.77 1.17 45.70
C THR A 7 20.33 0.01 44.88
N ARG A 8 20.57 -1.15 45.50
CA ARG A 8 21.00 -2.36 44.79
C ARG A 8 19.90 -2.97 43.91
N PHE A 9 18.63 -2.84 44.29
CA PHE A 9 17.51 -3.36 43.50
C PHE A 9 17.22 -2.49 42.26
N ILE A 10 17.29 -1.17 42.41
CA ILE A 10 17.10 -0.21 41.30
C ILE A 10 18.24 -0.29 40.28
N PHE A 11 19.48 -0.53 40.72
CA PHE A 11 20.63 -0.71 39.84
C PHE A 11 20.61 -2.06 39.08
N LEU A 12 20.01 -3.11 39.67
CA LEU A 12 19.86 -4.40 39.00
C LEU A 12 18.80 -4.36 37.87
N CYS A 13 17.71 -3.60 38.06
CA CYS A 13 16.68 -3.44 37.04
C CYS A 13 17.12 -2.58 35.84
N THR A 14 18.04 -1.63 36.05
CA THR A 14 18.59 -0.81 34.95
C THR A 14 19.61 -1.57 34.11
N ILE A 15 20.38 -2.48 34.71
CA ILE A 15 21.33 -3.34 33.96
C ILE A 15 20.61 -4.44 33.16
N LEU A 16 19.50 -4.99 33.67
CA LEU A 16 18.70 -5.98 32.92
C LEU A 16 17.98 -5.39 31.70
N PHE A 17 17.77 -4.07 31.64
CA PHE A 17 17.14 -3.40 30.50
C PHE A 17 18.14 -3.09 29.36
N CYS A 18 19.44 -3.28 29.57
CA CYS A 18 20.49 -2.95 28.59
C CYS A 18 21.16 -4.16 27.93
N THR A 19 20.76 -5.39 28.28
CA THR A 19 21.42 -6.62 27.76
C THR A 19 20.60 -7.41 26.75
N PHE A 20 19.40 -6.95 26.39
CA PHE A 20 18.78 -7.41 25.16
C PHE A 20 19.28 -6.51 24.04
N PRO A 21 20.11 -6.99 23.09
CA PRO A 21 20.17 -6.31 21.81
C PRO A 21 18.72 -6.26 21.35
N ALA A 22 18.16 -5.06 21.24
CA ALA A 22 17.03 -4.88 20.36
C ALA A 22 17.60 -5.27 19.01
N ASP A 23 17.37 -6.52 18.59
CA ASP A 23 17.50 -6.90 17.20
C ASP A 23 16.56 -5.94 16.49
N ALA A 24 17.15 -4.83 16.04
CA ALA A 24 16.46 -3.77 15.36
C ALA A 24 16.05 -4.42 14.05
N LEU A 25 14.83 -4.98 14.04
CA LEU A 25 14.31 -5.79 12.95
C LEU A 25 14.62 -5.04 11.66
N SER A 26 15.53 -5.60 10.87
CA SER A 26 15.74 -5.14 9.52
C SER A 26 14.47 -5.45 8.74
N ASP A 27 14.12 -4.58 7.82
CA ASP A 27 12.95 -4.80 6.99
C ASP A 27 13.22 -4.27 5.59
N VAL A 28 12.56 -4.87 4.60
CA VAL A 28 12.49 -4.37 3.25
C VAL A 28 11.04 -4.12 2.89
N ILE A 29 10.72 -2.98 2.29
CA ILE A 29 9.36 -2.61 1.88
C ILE A 29 9.36 -2.31 0.40
N VAL A 30 8.54 -3.03 -0.37
CA VAL A 30 8.38 -2.81 -1.81
C VAL A 30 7.16 -1.94 -2.06
N TYR A 31 7.31 -0.89 -2.87
CA TYR A 31 6.20 -0.04 -3.27
C TYR A 31 5.54 -0.54 -4.55
N ASP A 32 4.22 -0.40 -4.59
CA ASP A 32 3.44 -0.73 -5.77
C ASP A 32 3.46 0.43 -6.76
N ILE A 33 3.18 0.14 -8.03
CA ILE A 33 3.20 1.13 -9.10
C ILE A 33 2.18 0.81 -10.19
N VAL A 34 1.68 1.86 -10.84
CA VAL A 34 0.84 1.77 -12.04
C VAL A 34 1.59 2.39 -13.21
N ALA A 35 1.61 1.69 -14.34
CA ALA A 35 2.39 2.08 -15.52
C ALA A 35 1.75 1.62 -16.84
N PHE A 36 2.32 2.04 -17.97
CA PHE A 36 1.95 1.50 -19.27
C PHE A 36 2.90 0.38 -19.74
N PRO A 37 2.39 -0.58 -20.52
CA PRO A 37 3.24 -1.48 -21.29
C PRO A 37 4.21 -0.71 -22.19
N GLY A 38 5.48 -1.08 -22.15
CA GLY A 38 6.57 -0.45 -22.90
C GLY A 38 7.19 0.78 -22.25
N GLU A 39 6.65 1.25 -21.12
CA GLU A 39 7.20 2.38 -20.35
C GLU A 39 8.27 1.90 -19.37
N GLU A 40 9.42 2.56 -19.33
CA GLU A 40 10.42 2.27 -18.30
C GLU A 40 9.98 2.84 -16.96
N VAL A 41 10.03 2.01 -15.91
CA VAL A 41 9.58 2.38 -14.57
C VAL A 41 10.63 2.08 -13.52
N MET A 42 10.63 2.90 -12.46
CA MET A 42 11.50 2.74 -11.32
C MET A 42 10.83 1.88 -10.24
N LEU A 43 11.28 0.64 -10.10
CA LEU A 43 10.92 -0.20 -8.96
C LEU A 43 11.70 0.28 -7.73
N LYS A 44 11.03 0.39 -6.59
CA LYS A 44 11.59 0.97 -5.36
C LYS A 44 11.40 0.03 -4.18
N ALA A 45 12.48 -0.19 -3.43
CA ALA A 45 12.47 -0.89 -2.16
C ALA A 45 13.08 0.00 -1.06
N GLU A 46 12.37 0.21 0.04
CA GLU A 46 12.91 0.83 1.26
C GLU A 46 13.61 -0.24 2.10
N THR A 47 14.82 0.04 2.57
CA THR A 47 15.50 -0.78 3.56
C THR A 47 15.44 -0.08 4.91
N ARG A 48 15.04 -0.80 5.96
CA ARG A 48 14.91 -0.31 7.34
C ARG A 48 15.75 -1.14 8.30
N GLY A 49 16.15 -0.50 9.40
CA GLY A 49 16.85 -1.07 10.53
C GLY A 49 16.24 -0.48 11.81
N GLY A 50 15.36 -1.25 12.45
CA GLY A 50 14.57 -0.75 13.58
C GLY A 50 13.67 0.43 13.19
N LEU A 51 13.83 1.56 13.88
CA LEU A 51 13.05 2.79 13.64
C LEU A 51 13.57 3.66 12.49
N PHE A 52 14.74 3.34 11.92
CA PHE A 52 15.40 4.15 10.91
C PHE A 52 15.53 3.41 9.58
N LYS A 53 15.83 4.15 8.53
CA LYS A 53 16.18 3.56 7.24
C LYS A 53 17.61 3.05 7.26
N SER A 54 17.82 1.81 6.81
CA SER A 54 19.13 1.21 6.59
C SER A 54 19.69 1.66 5.24
N ARG A 55 21.01 1.79 5.13
CA ARG A 55 21.72 2.37 3.98
C ARG A 55 22.81 1.43 3.50
N GLY A 56 23.13 1.46 2.20
CA GLY A 56 24.18 0.61 1.65
C GLY A 56 23.82 -0.87 1.66
N GLU A 57 22.54 -1.19 1.80
CA GLU A 57 22.03 -2.56 1.85
C GLU A 57 21.89 -3.12 0.44
N LEU A 58 22.34 -4.35 0.22
CA LEU A 58 22.25 -4.99 -1.10
C LEU A 58 20.87 -5.60 -1.31
N VAL A 59 20.09 -5.01 -2.21
CA VAL A 59 18.73 -5.45 -2.53
C VAL A 59 18.68 -6.13 -3.89
N GLU A 60 18.18 -7.38 -3.94
CA GLU A 60 17.86 -8.08 -5.18
C GLU A 60 16.40 -7.85 -5.58
N PHE A 61 16.18 -7.41 -6.82
CA PHE A 61 14.84 -7.25 -7.39
C PHE A 61 14.49 -8.44 -8.28
N ILE A 62 13.30 -9.00 -8.06
CA ILE A 62 12.77 -10.14 -8.81
C ILE A 62 11.38 -9.78 -9.34
N VAL A 63 11.20 -9.84 -10.65
CA VAL A 63 9.92 -9.62 -11.32
C VAL A 63 9.42 -10.93 -11.92
N ASN A 64 8.20 -11.35 -11.58
CA ASN A 64 7.60 -12.60 -12.07
C ASN A 64 8.53 -13.82 -11.94
N ARG A 65 9.19 -13.94 -10.77
CA ARG A 65 10.15 -15.01 -10.43
C ARG A 65 11.49 -14.95 -11.17
N ARG A 66 11.74 -13.93 -11.99
CA ARG A 66 13.03 -13.70 -12.64
C ARG A 66 13.77 -12.56 -11.95
N SER A 67 15.00 -12.81 -11.51
CA SER A 67 15.88 -11.75 -11.02
C SER A 67 16.17 -10.76 -12.15
N ILE A 68 15.99 -9.48 -11.85
CA ILE A 68 16.36 -8.37 -12.75
C ILE A 68 17.63 -7.65 -12.26
N GLY A 69 18.29 -8.21 -11.24
CA GLY A 69 19.57 -7.76 -10.70
C GLY A 69 19.49 -7.17 -9.30
N LYS A 70 20.67 -6.81 -8.78
CA LYS A 70 20.86 -6.25 -7.44
C LYS A 70 21.29 -4.80 -7.53
N ASN A 71 20.94 -3.98 -6.54
CA ASN A 71 21.44 -2.61 -6.35
C ASN A 71 21.58 -2.33 -4.85
N LEU A 72 22.54 -1.48 -4.48
CA LEU A 72 22.68 -0.99 -3.10
C LEU A 72 21.62 0.07 -2.80
N SER A 73 21.10 0.09 -1.57
CA SER A 73 20.27 1.19 -1.10
C SER A 73 21.09 2.46 -0.90
N GLY A 74 20.51 3.60 -1.28
CA GLY A 74 21.14 4.91 -1.17
C GLY A 74 21.21 5.43 0.27
N SER A 75 21.74 6.65 0.42
CA SER A 75 21.77 7.36 1.71
C SER A 75 20.37 7.70 2.25
N ASP A 76 19.38 7.72 1.37
CA ASP A 76 17.95 7.91 1.66
C ASP A 76 17.25 6.60 2.07
N GLY A 77 17.98 5.48 2.08
CA GLY A 77 17.51 4.15 2.42
C GLY A 77 16.66 3.48 1.35
N PHE A 78 16.73 3.93 0.10
CA PHE A 78 16.02 3.30 -1.01
C PHE A 78 16.98 2.62 -1.98
N ALA A 79 16.70 1.37 -2.33
CA ALA A 79 17.24 0.73 -3.51
C ALA A 79 16.25 0.90 -4.68
N VAL A 80 16.76 1.15 -5.87
CA VAL A 80 15.95 1.37 -7.07
C VAL A 80 16.39 0.46 -8.21
N LYS A 81 15.47 0.00 -9.06
CA LYS A 81 15.79 -0.77 -10.26
C LYS A 81 14.82 -0.44 -11.40
N TRP A 82 15.36 -0.16 -12.58
CA TRP A 82 14.56 0.10 -13.77
C TRP A 82 14.01 -1.20 -14.36
N PHE A 83 12.77 -1.17 -14.83
CA PHE A 83 12.09 -2.30 -15.45
C PHE A 83 11.11 -1.81 -16.52
N VAL A 84 10.90 -2.59 -17.58
CA VAL A 84 9.92 -2.29 -18.63
C VAL A 84 8.89 -3.43 -18.69
N PRO A 85 7.63 -3.22 -18.26
CA PRO A 85 6.57 -4.22 -18.46
C PRO A 85 6.21 -4.27 -19.95
N LEU A 86 6.33 -5.42 -20.59
CA LEU A 86 6.09 -5.52 -22.05
C LEU A 86 4.61 -5.67 -22.41
N THR A 87 3.82 -6.24 -21.51
CA THR A 87 2.38 -6.48 -21.70
C THR A 87 1.56 -5.86 -20.57
N ALA A 88 0.28 -5.59 -20.83
CA ALA A 88 -0.65 -5.23 -19.78
C ALA A 88 -0.85 -6.42 -18.82
N GLY A 89 -1.14 -6.12 -17.55
CA GLY A 89 -1.38 -7.11 -16.51
C GLY A 89 -0.66 -6.80 -15.19
N LEU A 90 -0.76 -7.73 -14.26
CA LEU A 90 -0.10 -7.67 -12.97
C LEU A 90 1.28 -8.33 -13.03
N TYR A 91 2.28 -7.63 -12.51
CA TYR A 91 3.64 -8.12 -12.34
C TYR A 91 3.93 -8.19 -10.84
N LYS A 92 4.35 -9.36 -10.37
CA LYS A 92 4.76 -9.51 -8.98
C LYS A 92 6.22 -9.06 -8.86
N ILE A 93 6.44 -8.03 -8.05
CA ILE A 93 7.76 -7.55 -7.65
C ILE A 93 8.10 -8.20 -6.31
N ASN A 94 9.31 -8.70 -6.16
CA ASN A 94 9.87 -9.08 -4.86
C ASN A 94 11.19 -8.35 -4.69
N ALA A 95 11.47 -7.90 -3.47
CA ALA A 95 12.77 -7.43 -3.06
C ALA A 95 13.29 -8.35 -1.96
N ILE A 96 14.57 -8.71 -2.03
CA ILE A 96 15.26 -9.52 -1.03
C ILE A 96 16.48 -8.73 -0.54
N CYS A 97 16.63 -8.60 0.77
CA CYS A 97 17.70 -7.88 1.45
C CYS A 97 18.15 -8.69 2.66
N GLY A 98 19.29 -9.39 2.57
CA GLY A 98 19.67 -10.37 3.59
C GLY A 98 18.59 -11.45 3.76
N ASP A 99 18.11 -11.62 4.98
CA ASP A 99 17.00 -12.55 5.31
C ASP A 99 15.61 -11.92 5.11
N ASP A 100 15.54 -10.61 4.89
CA ASP A 100 14.29 -9.89 4.72
C ASP A 100 13.78 -9.95 3.28
N LYS A 101 12.46 -10.05 3.16
CA LYS A 101 11.77 -10.04 1.87
C LYS A 101 10.42 -9.34 1.98
N ASP A 102 10.07 -8.66 0.91
CA ASP A 102 8.73 -8.13 0.72
C ASP A 102 8.31 -8.19 -0.75
N SER A 103 7.02 -8.01 -0.99
CA SER A 103 6.42 -8.07 -2.32
C SER A 103 5.61 -6.82 -2.63
N GLY A 104 5.71 -6.40 -3.88
CA GLY A 104 4.88 -5.37 -4.47
C GLY A 104 4.25 -5.81 -5.77
N ILE A 105 3.43 -4.92 -6.31
CA ILE A 105 2.66 -5.10 -7.53
C ILE A 105 2.93 -3.94 -8.46
N LEU A 106 3.36 -4.28 -9.67
CA LEU A 106 3.26 -3.39 -10.81
C LEU A 106 2.01 -3.76 -11.60
N LEU A 107 1.12 -2.80 -11.78
CA LEU A 107 -0.05 -2.93 -12.64
C LEU A 107 0.24 -2.17 -13.95
N ALA A 108 0.48 -2.92 -15.02
CA ALA A 108 0.60 -2.38 -16.37
C ALA A 108 -0.79 -2.34 -17.02
N VAL A 109 -1.25 -1.17 -17.43
CA VAL A 109 -2.59 -0.96 -18.02
C VAL A 109 -2.49 -0.24 -19.36
N GLY A 110 -3.54 -0.28 -20.19
CA GLY A 110 -3.55 0.47 -21.45
C GLY A 110 -3.76 1.97 -21.23
N LYS A 111 -3.46 2.78 -22.24
CA LYS A 111 -3.87 4.20 -22.27
C LYS A 111 -5.39 4.30 -22.18
N LYS A 112 -5.91 5.35 -21.54
CA LYS A 112 -7.35 5.61 -21.36
C LYS A 112 -8.12 4.54 -20.57
N THR A 113 -7.44 3.54 -20.01
CA THR A 113 -8.04 2.56 -19.11
C THR A 113 -8.68 3.28 -17.93
N LYS A 114 -9.91 2.87 -17.57
CA LYS A 114 -10.64 3.46 -16.45
C LYS A 114 -10.36 2.65 -15.18
N ILE A 115 -9.79 3.27 -14.16
CA ILE A 115 -9.37 2.65 -12.90
C ILE A 115 -10.38 2.96 -11.80
N VAL A 116 -10.61 2.00 -10.92
CA VAL A 116 -11.38 2.19 -9.68
C VAL A 116 -10.40 2.33 -8.52
N PHE A 117 -10.49 3.45 -7.80
CA PHE A 117 -9.72 3.69 -6.59
C PHE A 117 -10.57 3.41 -5.36
N ILE A 118 -9.97 2.75 -4.36
CA ILE A 118 -10.65 2.34 -3.14
C ILE A 118 -9.79 2.72 -1.93
N ASP A 119 -10.28 3.63 -1.09
CA ASP A 119 -9.70 3.96 0.21
C ASP A 119 -9.80 2.76 1.14
N VAL A 120 -8.66 2.15 1.50
CA VAL A 120 -8.67 0.93 2.32
C VAL A 120 -9.26 1.21 3.70
N GLU A 121 -8.73 2.21 4.39
CA GLU A 121 -9.10 2.45 5.79
C GLU A 121 -10.48 3.11 5.89
N GLY A 122 -10.85 3.94 4.91
CA GLY A 122 -12.15 4.61 4.90
C GLY A 122 -13.33 3.78 4.36
N SER A 123 -13.08 2.77 3.51
CA SER A 123 -14.19 2.06 2.83
C SER A 123 -14.20 0.53 3.04
N LEU A 124 -13.05 -0.07 3.34
CA LEU A 124 -12.93 -1.51 3.55
C LEU A 124 -12.94 -1.91 5.02
N LEU A 125 -12.55 -1.01 5.92
CA LEU A 125 -12.64 -1.25 7.36
C LEU A 125 -14.04 -0.90 7.88
N GLU A 126 -14.47 -1.68 8.86
CA GLU A 126 -15.68 -1.39 9.64
C GLU A 126 -15.33 -0.41 10.77
N GLU A 127 -16.02 0.72 10.84
CA GLU A 127 -15.66 1.81 11.78
C GLU A 127 -15.92 1.44 13.24
N THR A 128 -16.93 0.61 13.48
CA THR A 128 -17.50 0.38 14.81
C THR A 128 -16.76 -0.70 15.61
N PHE A 129 -16.02 -1.60 14.93
CA PHE A 129 -15.39 -2.78 15.57
C PHE A 129 -14.05 -3.18 14.95
N GLY A 130 -13.05 -2.31 15.07
CA GLY A 130 -11.63 -2.64 14.86
C GLY A 130 -11.25 -2.94 13.40
N ILE A 131 -10.13 -3.65 13.22
CA ILE A 131 -9.48 -3.90 11.91
C ILE A 131 -10.21 -5.01 11.10
N ARG A 132 -11.54 -5.06 11.16
CA ARG A 132 -12.36 -6.04 10.43
C ARG A 132 -12.74 -5.51 9.06
N ALA A 133 -12.80 -6.41 8.08
CA ALA A 133 -13.28 -6.07 6.76
C ALA A 133 -14.80 -5.87 6.79
N ARG A 134 -15.28 -4.80 6.17
CA ARG A 134 -16.71 -4.52 5.99
C ARG A 134 -17.38 -5.71 5.28
N PRO A 135 -18.55 -6.18 5.73
CA PRO A 135 -19.20 -7.34 5.14
C PRO A 135 -19.40 -7.23 3.62
N GLY A 136 -19.13 -8.32 2.90
CA GLY A 136 -19.28 -8.40 1.44
C GLY A 136 -18.23 -7.67 0.60
N SER A 137 -17.36 -6.85 1.22
CA SER A 137 -16.36 -6.02 0.54
C SER A 137 -15.42 -6.81 -0.36
N ALA A 138 -14.75 -7.84 0.15
CA ALA A 138 -13.80 -8.64 -0.63
C ALA A 138 -14.44 -9.23 -1.90
N LYS A 139 -15.64 -9.81 -1.78
CA LYS A 139 -16.38 -10.40 -2.92
C LYS A 139 -16.79 -9.33 -3.94
N ALA A 140 -17.27 -8.17 -3.48
CA ALA A 140 -17.64 -7.07 -4.37
C ALA A 140 -16.41 -6.53 -5.12
N VAL A 141 -15.30 -6.29 -4.42
CA VAL A 141 -14.05 -5.80 -5.02
C VAL A 141 -13.50 -6.81 -6.03
N GLN A 142 -13.55 -8.12 -5.75
CA GLN A 142 -13.18 -9.15 -6.73
C GLN A 142 -14.02 -9.06 -8.01
N LYS A 143 -15.33 -8.83 -7.91
CA LYS A 143 -16.21 -8.67 -9.08
C LYS A 143 -16.00 -7.34 -9.80
N ILE A 144 -15.67 -6.27 -9.08
CA ILE A 144 -15.26 -4.99 -9.66
C ILE A 144 -13.96 -5.17 -10.46
N GLN A 145 -12.97 -5.85 -9.89
CA GLN A 145 -11.67 -6.09 -10.52
C GLN A 145 -11.76 -6.83 -11.85
N LYS A 146 -12.75 -7.72 -12.01
CA LYS A 146 -13.02 -8.42 -13.28
C LYS A 146 -13.43 -7.48 -14.42
N ARG A 147 -13.90 -6.27 -14.13
CA ARG A 147 -14.39 -5.28 -15.10
C ARG A 147 -13.44 -4.09 -15.24
N PHE A 148 -12.87 -3.64 -14.14
CA PHE A 148 -12.00 -2.48 -14.08
C PHE A 148 -10.77 -2.81 -13.25
N PRO A 149 -9.56 -2.36 -13.62
CA PRO A 149 -8.43 -2.43 -12.72
C PRO A 149 -8.73 -1.68 -11.43
N VAL A 150 -8.43 -2.31 -10.30
CA VAL A 150 -8.58 -1.75 -8.96
C VAL A 150 -7.22 -1.29 -8.47
N VAL A 151 -7.19 -0.14 -7.82
CA VAL A 151 -6.04 0.37 -7.06
C VAL A 151 -6.53 0.74 -5.66
N PHE A 152 -5.87 0.19 -4.65
CA PHE A 152 -6.13 0.54 -3.26
C PHE A 152 -5.34 1.80 -2.87
N LEU A 153 -5.95 2.62 -2.03
CA LEU A 153 -5.34 3.83 -1.49
C LEU A 153 -5.03 3.65 0.00
N GLN A 154 -3.78 3.91 0.36
CA GLN A 154 -3.31 4.03 1.73
C GLN A 154 -3.40 5.49 2.15
N LYS A 155 -4.43 5.84 2.92
CA LYS A 155 -4.63 7.17 3.50
C LYS A 155 -4.15 7.27 4.94
N GLY A 156 -4.53 6.29 5.77
CA GLY A 156 -4.44 6.44 7.21
C GLY A 156 -3.12 5.99 7.81
N LEU A 157 -3.16 5.62 9.09
CA LEU A 157 -1.98 5.41 9.92
C LEU A 157 -1.33 4.05 9.66
N MET A 158 -2.02 3.12 9.00
CA MET A 158 -1.45 1.82 8.70
C MET A 158 -0.36 1.96 7.63
N GLY A 159 0.84 1.49 7.93
CA GLY A 159 1.92 1.41 6.94
C GLY A 159 1.53 0.49 5.78
N VAL A 160 2.04 0.78 4.57
CA VAL A 160 1.72 0.03 3.34
C VAL A 160 1.88 -1.49 3.48
N LYS A 161 2.91 -1.96 4.20
CA LYS A 161 3.15 -3.39 4.46
C LYS A 161 2.02 -4.00 5.31
N ALA A 162 1.55 -3.29 6.34
CA ALA A 162 0.44 -3.73 7.18
C ALA A 162 -0.87 -3.79 6.38
N ILE A 163 -1.12 -2.79 5.52
CA ILE A 163 -2.29 -2.79 4.63
C ILE A 163 -2.25 -3.98 3.66
N LYS A 164 -1.12 -4.22 2.99
CA LYS A 164 -0.98 -5.36 2.07
C LYS A 164 -1.22 -6.70 2.75
N LEU A 165 -0.67 -6.88 3.95
CA LEU A 165 -0.88 -8.08 4.77
C LEU A 165 -2.35 -8.22 5.18
N TRP A 166 -2.98 -7.10 5.56
CA TRP A 166 -4.39 -7.07 5.93
C TRP A 166 -5.30 -7.43 4.76
N LEU A 167 -5.10 -6.82 3.58
CA LEU A 167 -5.85 -7.11 2.36
C LEU A 167 -5.74 -8.60 2.00
N LYS A 168 -4.53 -9.15 2.05
CA LYS A 168 -4.29 -10.57 1.78
C LYS A 168 -4.99 -11.48 2.81
N LYS A 169 -4.93 -11.14 4.11
CA LYS A 169 -5.55 -11.93 5.17
C LYS A 169 -7.08 -11.96 5.08
N ASN A 170 -7.68 -10.94 4.47
CA ASN A 170 -9.13 -10.79 4.30
C ASN A 170 -9.59 -11.11 2.86
N ASP A 171 -8.80 -11.88 2.10
CA ASP A 171 -9.15 -12.40 0.77
C ASP A 171 -9.50 -11.33 -0.28
N PHE A 172 -8.98 -10.11 -0.12
CA PHE A 172 -9.08 -9.09 -1.16
C PHE A 172 -8.27 -9.49 -2.40
N PRO A 173 -8.73 -9.09 -3.59
CA PRO A 173 -8.00 -9.40 -4.81
C PRO A 173 -6.63 -8.71 -4.80
N LEU A 174 -5.66 -9.34 -5.46
CA LEU A 174 -4.33 -8.77 -5.62
C LEU A 174 -4.39 -7.51 -6.49
N ALA A 175 -4.03 -6.36 -5.91
CA ALA A 175 -4.02 -5.07 -6.58
C ALA A 175 -2.94 -4.16 -5.96
N PRO A 176 -2.46 -3.14 -6.71
CA PRO A 176 -1.57 -2.12 -6.16
C PRO A 176 -2.19 -1.39 -4.97
N VAL A 177 -1.37 -1.11 -3.96
CA VAL A 177 -1.64 -0.19 -2.85
C VAL A 177 -0.74 1.03 -3.02
N LEU A 178 -1.35 2.17 -3.38
CA LEU A 178 -0.64 3.44 -3.54
C LEU A 178 -0.89 4.35 -2.34
N PRO A 179 0.09 5.17 -1.93
CA PRO A 179 -0.19 6.24 -0.98
C PRO A 179 -1.17 7.23 -1.60
N TRP A 180 -2.18 7.64 -0.85
CA TRP A 180 -3.11 8.68 -1.31
C TRP A 180 -2.42 10.02 -1.51
N ASN A 181 -1.47 10.36 -0.63
CA ASN A 181 -0.65 11.57 -0.68
C ASN A 181 -1.47 12.84 -0.98
N ARG A 182 -2.53 13.08 -0.20
CA ARG A 182 -3.42 14.25 -0.35
C ARG A 182 -4.07 14.41 -1.72
N GLY A 183 -4.15 13.34 -2.51
CA GLY A 183 -4.78 13.32 -3.83
C GLY A 183 -3.82 13.41 -5.00
N ASP A 184 -2.52 13.62 -4.77
CA ASP A 184 -1.50 13.73 -5.84
C ASP A 184 -1.56 12.53 -6.81
N VAL A 185 -1.88 11.34 -6.29
CA VAL A 185 -2.04 10.10 -7.06
C VAL A 185 -3.06 10.24 -8.20
N PHE A 186 -4.13 11.02 -8.02
CA PHE A 186 -5.15 11.21 -9.05
C PHE A 186 -4.62 12.06 -10.21
N GLY A 187 -3.88 13.13 -9.89
CA GLY A 187 -3.18 13.96 -10.86
C GLY A 187 -2.15 13.15 -11.65
N GLU A 188 -1.27 12.42 -10.95
CA GLU A 188 -0.23 11.59 -11.59
C GLU A 188 -0.82 10.56 -12.56
N ILE A 189 -1.94 9.92 -12.19
CA ILE A 189 -2.63 8.94 -13.02
C ILE A 189 -3.29 9.63 -14.22
N ALA A 190 -3.93 10.78 -14.03
CA ALA A 190 -4.56 11.55 -15.09
C ALA A 190 -3.54 12.12 -16.09
N GLU A 191 -2.39 12.61 -15.63
CA GLU A 191 -1.28 13.10 -16.45
C GLU A 191 -0.70 12.00 -17.34
N LYS A 192 -0.63 10.77 -16.83
CA LYS A 192 -0.29 9.60 -17.64
C LYS A 192 -1.35 9.32 -18.73
N GLY A 193 -2.56 9.87 -18.62
CA GLY A 193 -3.64 9.66 -19.59
C GLY A 193 -4.52 8.44 -19.26
N LEU A 194 -4.46 7.97 -18.02
CA LEU A 194 -5.45 7.05 -17.46
C LEU A 194 -6.71 7.83 -17.06
N LYS A 195 -7.83 7.11 -16.93
CA LYS A 195 -9.10 7.70 -16.52
C LYS A 195 -9.50 7.16 -15.16
N ILE A 196 -10.15 7.98 -14.36
CA ILE A 196 -10.75 7.55 -13.10
C ILE A 196 -12.18 7.10 -13.43
N LYS A 197 -12.50 5.82 -13.22
CA LYS A 197 -13.89 5.31 -13.33
C LYS A 197 -14.67 5.74 -12.11
N ALA A 198 -14.13 5.44 -10.94
CA ALA A 198 -14.77 5.68 -9.66
C ALA A 198 -13.75 5.80 -8.53
N VAL A 199 -14.17 6.48 -7.47
CA VAL A 199 -13.47 6.56 -6.18
C VAL A 199 -14.47 6.11 -5.12
N VAL A 200 -14.07 5.13 -4.30
CA VAL A 200 -14.83 4.67 -3.14
C VAL A 200 -14.03 5.02 -1.89
N GLY A 201 -14.55 5.90 -1.03
CA GLY A 201 -13.78 6.36 0.13
C GLY A 201 -14.49 7.44 0.93
N LYS A 202 -13.77 7.96 1.93
CA LYS A 202 -14.23 9.07 2.77
C LYS A 202 -14.24 10.41 2.02
N PRO A 203 -14.96 11.43 2.53
CA PRO A 203 -15.07 12.75 1.90
C PRO A 203 -13.74 13.30 1.40
N GLU A 204 -12.72 13.39 2.26
CA GLU A 204 -11.41 13.93 1.88
C GLU A 204 -10.73 13.23 0.68
N VAL A 205 -10.96 11.91 0.50
CA VAL A 205 -10.38 11.17 -0.64
C VAL A 205 -11.14 11.50 -1.91
N ILE A 206 -12.46 11.57 -1.83
CA ILE A 206 -13.35 11.90 -2.96
C ILE A 206 -13.10 13.34 -3.41
N GLU A 207 -13.10 14.28 -2.47
CA GLU A 207 -12.87 15.71 -2.71
C GLU A 207 -11.54 15.95 -3.44
N SER A 208 -10.49 15.24 -3.02
CA SER A 208 -9.16 15.36 -3.65
C SER A 208 -9.10 14.87 -5.11
N ALA A 209 -10.14 14.20 -5.60
CA ALA A 209 -10.26 13.75 -6.98
C ALA A 209 -11.18 14.63 -7.85
N GLU A 210 -11.87 15.64 -7.28
CA GLU A 210 -12.94 16.44 -7.92
C GLU A 210 -12.57 17.09 -9.25
N MET A 211 -11.28 17.42 -9.44
CA MET A 211 -10.79 17.97 -10.71
C MET A 211 -10.90 16.99 -11.89
N HIS A 212 -11.30 15.74 -11.63
CA HIS A 212 -11.46 14.69 -12.60
C HIS A 212 -12.92 14.23 -12.69
N LYS A 213 -13.29 13.67 -13.85
CA LYS A 213 -14.63 13.07 -14.03
C LYS A 213 -14.63 11.61 -13.56
N PHE A 214 -15.34 11.31 -12.48
CA PHE A 214 -15.49 9.96 -11.92
C PHE A 214 -16.86 9.77 -11.26
N GLN A 215 -17.17 8.52 -10.87
CA GLN A 215 -18.29 8.21 -9.98
C GLN A 215 -17.80 8.14 -8.54
N ALA A 216 -18.38 8.92 -7.63
CA ALA A 216 -18.03 8.92 -6.22
C ALA A 216 -19.01 8.05 -5.43
N PHE A 217 -18.49 7.17 -4.58
CA PHE A 217 -19.30 6.35 -3.66
C PHE A 217 -18.76 6.47 -2.24
N SER A 218 -19.63 6.73 -1.27
CA SER A 218 -19.27 6.82 0.15
C SER A 218 -20.23 6.02 1.01
N PHE A 219 -19.71 5.44 2.09
CA PHE A 219 -20.53 4.84 3.15
C PHE A 219 -20.98 5.88 4.20
N ASP A 220 -20.46 7.10 4.07
CA ASP A 220 -20.84 8.26 4.89
C ASP A 220 -21.72 9.19 4.05
N SER A 221 -22.67 9.85 4.69
CA SER A 221 -23.54 10.82 4.01
C SER A 221 -22.76 12.08 3.63
N MET A 222 -22.78 12.44 2.35
CA MET A 222 -22.12 13.63 1.81
C MET A 222 -22.78 14.09 0.50
N GLU A 223 -22.60 15.36 0.13
CA GLU A 223 -23.28 15.99 -1.01
C GLU A 223 -22.73 15.51 -2.37
N ASP A 224 -21.41 15.42 -2.49
CA ASP A 224 -20.72 15.17 -3.77
C ASP A 224 -20.41 13.68 -4.03
N ALA A 225 -21.05 12.77 -3.29
CA ALA A 225 -20.92 11.34 -3.51
C ALA A 225 -22.25 10.60 -3.39
N GLU A 226 -22.36 9.50 -4.12
CA GLU A 226 -23.50 8.61 -3.97
C GLU A 226 -23.34 7.79 -2.69
N GLU A 227 -24.21 8.06 -1.71
CA GLU A 227 -24.30 7.29 -0.48
C GLU A 227 -24.68 5.83 -0.80
N VAL A 228 -23.98 4.89 -0.18
CA VAL A 228 -24.18 3.44 -0.33
C VAL A 228 -24.21 2.78 1.03
N GLU A 229 -25.14 1.85 1.23
CA GLU A 229 -25.27 1.14 2.51
C GLU A 229 -24.29 -0.04 2.60
N ASN A 230 -23.96 -0.64 1.44
CA ASN A 230 -23.18 -1.86 1.37
C ASN A 230 -22.39 -1.98 0.05
N TRP A 231 -21.40 -2.87 0.05
CA TRP A 231 -20.54 -3.09 -1.12
C TRP A 231 -21.25 -3.73 -2.32
N GLU A 232 -22.41 -4.38 -2.12
CA GLU A 232 -23.23 -4.89 -3.24
C GLU A 232 -23.86 -3.75 -4.05
N GLU A 233 -24.23 -2.64 -3.41
CA GLU A 233 -24.72 -1.45 -4.11
C GLU A 233 -23.63 -0.81 -4.97
N VAL A 234 -22.43 -0.64 -4.42
CA VAL A 234 -21.27 -0.15 -5.18
C VAL A 234 -21.04 -1.02 -6.42
N GLU A 235 -21.01 -2.35 -6.26
CA GLU A 235 -20.85 -3.29 -7.36
C GLU A 235 -21.93 -3.11 -8.46
N LYS A 236 -23.20 -2.94 -8.06
CA LYS A 236 -24.35 -2.81 -8.96
C LYS A 236 -24.37 -1.47 -9.70
N LYS A 237 -24.00 -0.38 -9.02
CA LYS A 237 -23.97 0.99 -9.56
C LYS A 237 -22.77 1.22 -10.47
N LEU A 238 -21.66 0.52 -10.22
CA LEU A 238 -20.42 0.60 -11.00
C LEU A 238 -20.46 -0.19 -12.31
N LYS A 239 -21.60 -0.25 -13.00
CA LYS A 239 -21.73 -0.89 -14.32
C LYS A 239 -21.03 -0.11 -15.44
#